data_AF-A0A0F2PAP9-F1
#
_entry.id   AF-A0A0F2PAP9-F1
#
_cell.length_a   1.000
_cell.length_b   1.000
_cell.length_c   1.000
_cell.angle_alpha   90.00
_cell.angle_beta   90.00
_cell.angle_gamma   90.00
#
_symmetry.space_group_name_H-M   'P 1'
#
loop_
_entity.id
_entity.type
_entity.pdbx_description
1 polymer ?
#
loop_
_entity_poly.entity_id
_entity_poly.type
_entity_poly.pdbx_seq_one_letter_code
_entity_poly.pdbx_strand_id
1 'polypeptide(L)'
;IQQLQPVVIVDEAHLLDKEMLEEVRFLLNFKMDAQSPMALILVGQSELWDKFQLQAYAAIRQRIDLQCKLPHLDRAQVGEYINRHLAYAGAEHDIFSDNAIDEIFRYSSGAARLVNKVCTHCMLYGAQNGRRIIDDHMVKLVIQGELL
;
A
#
# COMPACT_ATOMS: atom_id res chain seq x y z
N ILE A 1 -9.52 31.45 -15.22
CA ILE A 1 -9.52 30.66 -13.98
C ILE A 1 -9.21 29.24 -14.41
N GLN A 2 -8.05 28.68 -14.06
CA GLN A 2 -7.74 27.29 -14.39
C GLN A 2 -8.80 26.40 -13.76
N GLN A 3 -9.37 25.50 -14.54
CA GLN A 3 -10.40 24.57 -14.11
C GLN A 3 -9.71 23.44 -13.33
N LEU A 4 -9.36 23.73 -12.07
CA LEU A 4 -8.83 22.74 -11.15
C LEU A 4 -9.95 21.71 -10.87
N GLN A 5 -9.67 20.44 -11.10
CA GLN A 5 -10.56 19.34 -10.73
C GLN A 5 -10.16 18.85 -9.33
N PRO A 6 -11.02 19.01 -8.30
CA PRO A 6 -10.77 18.47 -6.99
C PRO A 6 -10.68 16.94 -7.04
N VAL A 7 -9.77 16.37 -6.24
CA VAL A 7 -9.68 14.92 -5.99
C VAL A 7 -9.88 14.69 -4.51
N VAL A 8 -10.90 13.92 -4.16
CA VAL A 8 -11.20 13.52 -2.78
C VAL A 8 -10.76 12.08 -2.61
N ILE A 9 -9.90 11.84 -1.63
CA ILE A 9 -9.45 10.50 -1.25
C ILE A 9 -10.00 10.22 0.13
N VAL A 10 -10.77 9.14 0.25
CA VAL A 10 -11.26 8.65 1.54
C VAL A 10 -10.51 7.37 1.86
N ASP A 11 -9.60 7.48 2.82
CA ASP A 11 -8.90 6.33 3.36
C ASP A 11 -9.77 5.58 4.36
N GLU A 12 -9.53 4.29 4.51
CA GLU A 12 -10.31 3.37 5.35
C GLU A 12 -11.83 3.40 5.08
N ALA A 13 -12.22 3.59 3.82
CA ALA A 13 -13.61 3.71 3.38
C ALA A 13 -14.47 2.48 3.71
N HIS A 14 -13.86 1.33 4.02
CA HIS A 14 -14.54 0.15 4.53
C HIS A 14 -15.26 0.39 5.89
N LEU A 15 -14.83 1.41 6.64
CA LEU A 15 -15.45 1.85 7.90
C LEU A 15 -16.66 2.77 7.70
N LEU A 16 -16.87 3.32 6.50
CA LEU A 16 -18.02 4.18 6.24
C LEU A 16 -19.31 3.36 6.32
N ASP A 17 -20.27 3.79 7.12
CA ASP A 17 -21.63 3.25 7.12
C ASP A 17 -22.40 3.61 5.83
N LYS A 18 -23.64 3.12 5.76
CA LYS A 18 -24.50 3.35 4.60
C LYS A 18 -24.85 4.82 4.42
N GLU A 19 -25.13 5.52 5.50
CA GLU A 19 -25.59 6.91 5.46
C GLU A 19 -24.48 7.82 4.93
N MET A 20 -23.25 7.65 5.40
CA MET A 20 -22.08 8.38 4.88
C MET A 20 -21.80 8.07 3.41
N LEU A 21 -21.94 6.81 2.98
CA LEU A 21 -21.76 6.43 1.57
C LEU A 21 -22.84 7.05 0.66
N GLU A 22 -24.09 7.18 1.14
CA GLU A 22 -25.16 7.89 0.42
C GLU A 22 -24.89 9.40 0.34
N GLU A 23 -24.32 10.01 1.38
CA GLU A 23 -23.88 11.42 1.34
C GLU A 23 -22.77 11.64 0.30
N VAL A 24 -21.80 10.72 0.23
CA VAL A 24 -20.77 10.73 -0.81
C VAL A 24 -21.38 10.67 -2.22
N ARG A 25 -22.48 9.94 -2.41
CA ARG A 25 -23.22 9.94 -3.69
C ARG A 25 -23.78 11.33 -4.02
N PHE A 26 -24.31 12.06 -3.05
CA PHE A 26 -24.82 13.42 -3.28
C PHE A 26 -23.71 14.40 -3.68
N LEU A 27 -22.50 14.24 -3.16
CA LEU A 27 -21.34 15.05 -3.55
C LEU A 27 -20.95 14.85 -5.02
N LEU A 28 -21.15 13.65 -5.57
CA LEU A 28 -20.89 13.34 -6.97
C LEU A 28 -22.00 13.82 -7.92
N ASN A 29 -23.17 14.21 -7.39
CA ASN A 29 -24.32 14.68 -8.17
C ASN A 29 -24.26 16.20 -8.36
N PHE A 30 -23.66 16.68 -9.44
CA PHE A 30 -23.61 18.10 -9.78
C PHE A 30 -24.29 18.41 -11.12
N LYS A 31 -25.07 19.49 -11.17
CA LYS A 31 -25.85 19.93 -12.35
C LYS A 31 -26.66 18.81 -13.02
N MET A 32 -27.56 18.15 -12.28
CA MET A 32 -28.43 17.08 -12.80
C MET A 32 -27.65 15.96 -13.52
N ASP A 33 -26.59 15.44 -12.88
CA ASP A 33 -25.69 14.39 -13.40
C ASP A 33 -24.93 14.74 -14.69
N ALA A 34 -24.93 16.00 -15.13
CA ALA A 34 -24.24 16.41 -16.37
C ALA A 34 -22.71 16.46 -16.23
N GLN A 35 -22.18 16.65 -15.01
CA GLN A 35 -20.76 16.74 -14.72
C GLN A 35 -20.45 16.18 -13.33
N SER A 36 -19.46 15.28 -13.20
CA SER A 36 -18.88 15.00 -11.88
C SER A 36 -17.99 16.19 -11.50
N PRO A 37 -18.27 16.90 -10.40
CA PRO A 37 -17.53 18.11 -10.04
C PRO A 37 -16.11 17.78 -9.52
N MET A 38 -15.85 16.52 -9.18
CA MET A 38 -14.62 16.04 -8.57
C MET A 38 -14.33 14.57 -8.94
N ALA A 39 -13.09 14.13 -8.75
CA ALA A 39 -12.76 12.71 -8.71
C ALA A 39 -12.82 12.21 -7.26
N LEU A 40 -13.36 11.00 -7.06
CA LEU A 40 -13.42 10.34 -5.76
C LEU A 40 -12.64 9.03 -5.80
N ILE A 41 -11.75 8.84 -4.83
CA ILE A 41 -11.02 7.59 -4.63
C ILE A 41 -11.38 7.07 -3.25
N LEU A 42 -11.99 5.88 -3.20
CA LEU A 42 -12.27 5.16 -1.97
C LEU A 42 -11.19 4.09 -1.77
N VAL A 43 -10.42 4.21 -0.70
CA VAL A 43 -9.34 3.30 -0.34
C VAL A 43 -9.74 2.55 0.93
N GLY A 44 -9.48 1.25 0.99
CA GLY A 44 -9.79 0.44 2.15
C GLY A 44 -9.51 -1.04 1.92
N GLN A 45 -9.93 -1.85 2.89
CA GLN A 45 -9.76 -3.30 2.83
C GLN A 45 -10.76 -3.94 1.86
N SER A 46 -10.56 -5.23 1.52
CA SER A 46 -11.39 -5.97 0.55
C SER A 46 -12.88 -5.98 0.88
N GLU A 47 -13.20 -5.90 2.18
CA GLU A 47 -14.53 -5.82 2.77
C GLU A 47 -15.35 -4.66 2.19
N LEU A 48 -14.70 -3.58 1.76
CA LEU A 48 -15.36 -2.47 1.09
C LEU A 48 -16.03 -2.92 -0.21
N TRP A 49 -15.32 -3.70 -1.01
CA TRP A 49 -15.87 -4.19 -2.28
C TRP A 49 -16.97 -5.20 -2.05
N ASP A 50 -16.81 -6.09 -1.07
CA ASP A 50 -17.84 -7.06 -0.68
C ASP A 50 -19.12 -6.35 -0.22
N LYS A 51 -18.98 -5.27 0.54
CA LYS A 51 -20.10 -4.41 0.95
C LYS A 51 -20.81 -3.79 -0.25
N PHE A 52 -20.08 -3.29 -1.25
CA PHE A 52 -20.68 -2.76 -2.48
C PHE A 52 -21.40 -3.80 -3.33
N GLN A 53 -21.13 -5.10 -3.16
CA GLN A 53 -21.89 -6.17 -3.83
C GLN A 53 -23.29 -6.37 -3.27
N LEU A 54 -23.57 -5.88 -2.05
CA LEU A 54 -24.89 -5.99 -1.44
C LEU A 54 -25.90 -5.07 -2.16
N GLN A 55 -27.13 -5.55 -2.33
CA GLN A 55 -28.18 -4.82 -3.04
C GLN A 55 -28.47 -3.43 -2.46
N ALA A 56 -28.26 -3.26 -1.15
CA ALA A 56 -28.41 -1.98 -0.45
C ALA A 56 -27.46 -0.88 -0.96
N TYR A 57 -26.37 -1.22 -1.66
CA TYR A 57 -25.36 -0.30 -2.20
C TYR A 57 -25.31 -0.27 -3.73
N ALA A 58 -26.28 -0.91 -4.41
CA ALA A 58 -26.27 -1.04 -5.87
C ALA A 58 -26.15 0.31 -6.61
N ALA A 59 -26.81 1.36 -6.08
CA ALA A 59 -26.77 2.71 -6.66
C ALA A 59 -25.37 3.35 -6.59
N ILE A 60 -24.60 3.05 -5.54
CA ILE A 60 -23.23 3.54 -5.37
C ILE A 60 -22.28 2.73 -6.25
N ARG A 61 -22.44 1.39 -6.26
CA ARG A 61 -21.63 0.50 -7.10
C ARG A 61 -21.71 0.86 -8.58
N GLN A 62 -22.88 1.28 -9.08
CA GLN A 62 -23.07 1.72 -10.48
C GLN A 62 -22.26 2.96 -10.86
N ARG A 63 -21.75 3.72 -9.89
CA ARG A 63 -20.94 4.94 -10.10
C ARG A 63 -19.44 4.71 -9.94
N ILE A 64 -19.02 3.47 -9.68
CA ILE A 64 -17.60 3.12 -9.57
C ILE A 64 -17.10 2.78 -10.97
N ASP A 65 -16.36 3.71 -11.58
CA ASP A 65 -15.81 3.53 -12.94
C ASP A 65 -14.64 2.55 -12.98
N LEU A 66 -13.82 2.52 -11.92
CA LEU A 66 -12.62 1.71 -11.84
C LEU A 66 -12.51 1.07 -10.46
N GLN A 67 -12.23 -0.24 -10.47
CA GLN A 67 -11.80 -0.97 -9.30
C GLN A 67 -10.35 -1.40 -9.49
N CYS A 68 -9.50 -1.13 -8.51
CA CYS A 68 -8.14 -1.63 -8.45
C CYS A 68 -7.94 -2.42 -7.15
N LYS A 69 -7.25 -3.56 -7.23
CA LYS A 69 -6.81 -4.32 -6.05
C LYS A 69 -5.29 -4.30 -6.05
N LEU A 70 -4.69 -3.90 -4.93
CA LEU A 70 -3.24 -3.91 -4.75
C LEU A 70 -2.84 -5.29 -4.18
N PRO A 71 -2.20 -6.17 -4.99
CA PRO A 71 -1.70 -7.44 -4.49
C PRO A 71 -0.43 -7.24 -3.66
N HIS A 72 -0.03 -8.30 -2.95
CA HIS A 72 1.32 -8.40 -2.40
C HIS A 72 2.35 -8.34 -3.53
N LEU A 73 3.52 -7.77 -3.23
CA LEU A 73 4.63 -7.71 -4.18
C LEU A 73 5.15 -9.12 -4.43
N ASP A 74 5.45 -9.46 -5.68
CA ASP A 74 6.26 -10.64 -5.95
C ASP A 74 7.72 -10.43 -5.52
N ARG A 75 8.56 -11.47 -5.61
CA ARG A 75 9.97 -11.36 -5.23
C ARG A 75 10.64 -10.20 -5.99
N ALA A 76 10.57 -10.19 -7.31
CA ALA A 76 11.28 -9.19 -8.11
C ALA A 76 10.85 -7.77 -7.72
N GLN A 77 9.56 -7.57 -7.50
CA GLN A 77 8.98 -6.33 -7.02
C GLN A 77 9.44 -5.97 -5.60
N VAL A 78 9.64 -6.93 -4.69
CA VAL A 78 10.24 -6.66 -3.37
C VAL A 78 11.67 -6.14 -3.51
N GLY A 79 12.47 -6.74 -4.39
CA GLY A 79 13.83 -6.26 -4.66
C GLY A 79 13.83 -4.83 -5.21
N GLU A 80 13.00 -4.56 -6.23
CA GLU A 80 12.85 -3.21 -6.78
C GLU A 80 12.34 -2.20 -5.75
N TYR A 81 11.38 -2.61 -4.92
CA TYR A 81 10.81 -1.80 -3.85
C TYR A 81 11.87 -1.37 -2.83
N ILE A 82 12.69 -2.31 -2.36
CA ILE A 82 13.80 -2.05 -1.44
C ILE A 82 14.82 -1.11 -2.10
N ASN A 83 15.28 -1.44 -3.31
CA ASN A 83 16.28 -0.66 -4.02
C ASN A 83 15.81 0.78 -4.28
N ARG A 84 14.53 0.97 -4.61
CA ARG A 84 13.98 2.31 -4.82
C ARG A 84 13.93 3.14 -3.52
N HIS A 85 13.61 2.52 -2.38
CA HIS A 85 13.66 3.20 -1.08
C HIS A 85 15.10 3.57 -0.68
N LEU A 86 16.05 2.67 -0.91
CA LEU A 86 17.47 2.92 -0.63
C LEU A 86 18.03 4.03 -1.53
N ALA A 87 17.73 3.99 -2.82
CA ALA A 87 18.10 5.04 -3.76
C ALA A 87 17.51 6.40 -3.36
N TYR A 88 16.24 6.43 -2.94
CA TYR A 88 15.61 7.65 -2.43
C TYR A 88 16.29 8.18 -1.16
N ALA A 89 16.80 7.28 -0.30
CA ALA A 89 17.58 7.63 0.88
C ALA A 89 19.05 8.02 0.57
N GLY A 90 19.48 7.98 -0.70
CA GLY A 90 20.83 8.34 -1.13
C GLY A 90 21.86 7.22 -0.99
N ALA A 91 21.44 5.95 -0.89
CA ALA A 91 22.38 4.84 -0.93
C ALA A 91 23.00 4.71 -2.32
N GLU A 92 24.34 4.79 -2.38
CA GLU A 92 25.09 4.66 -3.63
C GLU A 92 25.54 3.22 -3.91
N HIS A 93 25.41 2.33 -2.93
CA HIS A 93 25.87 0.94 -2.97
C HIS A 93 24.80 0.00 -2.41
N ASP A 94 24.89 -1.27 -2.76
CA ASP A 94 23.96 -2.29 -2.28
C ASP A 94 24.11 -2.50 -0.77
N ILE A 95 23.01 -2.30 -0.04
CA ILE A 95 22.93 -2.54 1.41
C ILE A 95 22.44 -3.96 1.71
N PHE A 96 21.66 -4.56 0.82
CA PHE A 96 21.18 -5.94 0.94
C PHE A 96 21.75 -6.78 -0.19
N SER A 97 22.22 -7.98 0.14
CA SER A 97 22.53 -9.00 -0.87
C SER A 97 21.26 -9.59 -1.50
N ASP A 98 21.36 -10.19 -2.68
CA ASP A 98 20.23 -10.86 -3.33
C ASP A 98 19.62 -11.96 -2.44
N ASN A 99 20.46 -12.73 -1.73
CA ASN A 99 20.02 -13.76 -0.80
C ASN A 99 19.29 -13.16 0.42
N ALA A 100 19.65 -11.95 0.85
CA ALA A 100 18.90 -11.24 1.89
C ALA A 100 17.50 -10.86 1.40
N ILE A 101 17.39 -10.37 0.16
CA ILE A 101 16.10 -10.05 -0.47
C ILE A 101 15.22 -11.31 -0.58
N ASP A 102 15.81 -12.47 -0.88
CA ASP A 102 15.12 -13.77 -0.86
C ASP A 102 14.47 -14.06 0.49
N GLU A 103 15.22 -13.92 1.58
CA GLU A 103 14.71 -14.19 2.92
C GLU A 103 13.69 -13.13 3.38
N ILE A 104 13.88 -11.86 3.01
CA ILE A 104 12.90 -10.80 3.25
C ILE A 104 11.59 -11.10 2.53
N PHE A 105 11.64 -11.53 1.27
CA PHE A 105 10.45 -11.93 0.52
C PHE A 105 9.76 -13.14 1.17
N ARG A 106 10.50 -14.19 1.55
CA ARG A 106 9.95 -15.38 2.20
C ARG A 106 9.22 -15.04 3.50
N TYR A 107 9.81 -14.19 4.34
CA TYR A 107 9.17 -13.77 5.59
C TYR A 107 7.96 -12.88 5.36
N SER A 108 8.08 -11.88 4.49
CA SER A 108 7.03 -10.88 4.28
C SER A 108 5.89 -11.36 3.40
N SER A 109 6.10 -12.42 2.62
CA SER A 109 5.21 -12.84 1.52
C SER A 109 4.83 -11.67 0.60
N GLY A 110 5.71 -10.68 0.44
CA GLY A 110 5.47 -9.50 -0.40
C GLY A 110 4.69 -8.37 0.26
N ALA A 111 4.34 -8.46 1.54
CA ALA A 111 3.63 -7.39 2.25
C ALA A 111 4.56 -6.22 2.49
N ALA A 112 4.35 -5.09 1.81
CA ALA A 112 5.20 -3.90 1.89
C ALA A 112 5.47 -3.45 3.34
N ARG A 113 4.46 -3.51 4.22
CA ARG A 113 4.62 -3.19 5.65
C ARG A 113 5.59 -4.13 6.36
N LEU A 114 5.55 -5.43 6.07
CA LEU A 114 6.48 -6.41 6.64
C LEU A 114 7.88 -6.29 6.02
N VAL A 115 7.96 -6.04 4.71
CA VAL A 115 9.24 -5.74 4.03
C VAL A 115 9.93 -4.57 4.73
N ASN A 116 9.23 -3.44 4.91
CA ASN A 116 9.77 -2.26 5.60
C ASN A 116 10.21 -2.57 7.02
N LYS A 117 9.41 -3.34 7.77
CA LYS A 117 9.74 -3.74 9.14
C LYS A 117 11.06 -4.51 9.15
N VAL A 118 11.17 -5.62 8.42
CA VAL A 118 12.39 -6.45 8.40
C VAL A 118 13.59 -5.63 7.93
N CYS A 119 13.46 -4.87 6.85
CA CYS A 119 14.55 -4.04 6.33
C CYS A 119 15.06 -3.04 7.39
N THR A 120 14.15 -2.38 8.09
CA THR A 120 14.50 -1.40 9.14
C THR A 120 15.30 -2.07 10.26
N HIS A 121 14.80 -3.20 10.78
CA HIS A 121 15.52 -3.94 11.83
C HIS A 121 16.88 -4.47 11.35
N CYS A 122 16.96 -4.98 10.12
CA CYS A 122 18.23 -5.44 9.54
C CYS A 122 19.23 -4.30 9.37
N MET A 123 18.80 -3.12 8.93
CA MET A 123 19.67 -1.94 8.82
C MET A 123 20.15 -1.44 10.18
N LEU A 124 19.28 -1.44 11.20
CA LEU A 124 19.67 -1.13 12.58
C LEU A 124 20.71 -2.11 13.11
N TYR A 125 20.47 -3.41 12.94
CA TYR A 125 21.41 -4.46 13.32
C TYR A 125 22.75 -4.31 12.58
N GLY A 126 22.71 -4.08 11.26
CA GLY A 126 23.89 -3.89 10.44
C GLY A 126 24.72 -2.67 10.89
N ALA A 127 24.06 -1.54 11.14
CA ALA A 127 24.69 -0.33 11.63
C ALA A 127 25.37 -0.53 13.01
N GLN A 128 24.70 -1.22 13.95
CA GLN A 128 25.24 -1.50 15.28
C GLN A 128 26.47 -2.43 15.24
N ASN A 129 26.53 -3.33 14.26
CA ASN A 129 27.60 -4.32 14.11
C ASN A 129 28.66 -3.93 13.05
N GLY A 130 28.61 -2.69 12.53
CA GLY A 130 29.56 -2.20 11.52
C GLY A 130 29.52 -2.97 10.19
N ARG A 131 28.39 -3.58 9.85
CA ARG A 131 28.19 -4.32 8.59
C ARG A 131 27.71 -3.38 7.50
N ARG A 132 28.42 -3.39 6.36
CA ARG A 132 28.04 -2.60 5.17
C ARG A 132 27.00 -3.29 4.29
N ILE A 133 27.04 -4.63 4.23
CA ILE A 133 26.11 -5.46 3.47
C ILE A 133 25.38 -6.37 4.45
N ILE A 134 24.06 -6.44 4.30
CA ILE A 134 23.17 -7.33 5.01
C ILE A 134 22.99 -8.59 4.16
N ASP A 135 23.42 -9.72 4.70
CA ASP A 135 23.26 -11.04 4.08
C ASP A 135 22.04 -11.79 4.63
N ASP A 136 21.76 -12.95 4.05
CA ASP A 136 20.62 -13.79 4.43
C ASP A 136 20.71 -14.32 5.88
N HIS A 137 21.93 -14.52 6.39
CA HIS A 137 22.16 -14.99 7.74
C HIS A 137 21.77 -13.91 8.76
N MET A 138 22.13 -12.66 8.49
CA MET A 138 21.72 -11.52 9.30
C MET A 138 20.20 -11.32 9.27
N VAL A 139 19.56 -11.46 8.11
CA VAL A 139 18.10 -11.38 7.99
C VAL A 139 17.42 -12.47 8.84
N LYS A 140 17.87 -13.72 8.73
CA LYS A 140 17.35 -14.83 9.54
C LYS A 140 17.51 -14.59 11.04
N LEU A 141 18.67 -14.07 11.46
CA LEU A 141 18.94 -13.75 12.86
C LEU A 141 17.97 -12.68 13.39
N VAL A 142 17.76 -11.61 12.63
CA VAL A 142 16.84 -10.52 12.99
C VAL A 142 15.40 -11.01 13.06
N ILE A 143 14.98 -11.85 12.09
CA ILE A 143 13.65 -12.45 12.09
C ILE A 143 13.43 -13.31 13.34
N GLN A 144 14.41 -14.13 13.72
CA GLN A 144 14.32 -15.02 14.88
C GLN A 144 14.41 -14.29 16.23
N GLY A 145 15.17 -13.19 16.29
CA GLY A 145 15.48 -12.51 17.55
C GLY A 145 14.54 -11.35 17.91
N GLU A 146 13.96 -10.66 16.93
CA GLU A 146 13.23 -9.40 17.17
C GLU A 146 11.81 -9.34 16.59
N LEU A 147 11.43 -10.31 15.74
CA LEU A 147 10.22 -10.22 14.92
C LEU A 147 9.22 -11.39 15.08
N LEU A 148 9.51 -12.32 16.00
CA LEU A 148 8.61 -13.36 16.51
C LEU A 148 8.29 -13.07 17.99
#